data_AF-A0AAE9E6C3-F1
#
_entry.id   AF-A0AAE9E6C3-F1
#
_cell.length_a   1.000
_cell.length_b   1.000
_cell.length_c   1.000
_cell.angle_alpha   90.00
_cell.angle_beta   90.00
_cell.angle_gamma   90.00
#
_symmetry.space_group_name_H-M   'P 1'
#
loop_
_entity.id
_entity.type
_entity.pdbx_description
1 polymer ?
#
loop_
_entity_poly.entity_id
_entity_poly.type
_entity_poly.pdbx_seq_one_letter_code
_entity_poly.pdbx_strand_id
1 'polypeptide(L)'
;MFHAFFDFETLNGLESCLQFWDHATYIFKPKKIIVEFHNDQLASEQIRKYLAISLQKEYHQISIRRGTVDSEYLDYLMENVNLNSKLLIGAHITPNRHPNAFKFRSFEYLDAHWVTLDNLKSIQNRCSVTSANTRFTCEDINDFIHFWINSENDLIERLKITLANGVVLDTEITLRGIPNIKSERLIPSAFFFMGNENQKKKFSIGTLVLDYES
;
A
#
# COMPACT_ATOMS: atom_id res chain seq x y z
N MET A 1 0.02 -23.92 -1.15
CA MET A 1 -0.27 -23.00 -2.27
C MET A 1 1.03 -22.33 -2.65
N PHE A 2 1.43 -22.33 -3.92
CA PHE A 2 2.74 -21.81 -4.35
C PHE A 2 2.67 -20.32 -4.68
N HIS A 3 3.62 -19.55 -4.15
CA HIS A 3 3.83 -18.14 -4.45
C HIS A 3 5.21 -18.01 -5.11
N ALA A 4 5.29 -17.31 -6.24
CA ALA A 4 6.56 -17.03 -6.89
C ALA A 4 7.07 -15.67 -6.41
N PHE A 5 8.34 -15.64 -6.01
CA PHE A 5 9.03 -14.44 -5.57
C PHE A 5 10.26 -14.24 -6.46
N PHE A 6 10.30 -13.10 -7.13
CA PHE A 6 11.44 -12.70 -7.95
C PHE A 6 12.13 -11.56 -7.23
N ASP A 7 13.29 -11.88 -6.66
CA ASP A 7 14.12 -10.94 -5.93
C ASP A 7 15.30 -10.51 -6.79
N PHE A 8 15.50 -9.21 -6.90
CA PHE A 8 16.52 -8.61 -7.74
C PHE A 8 17.56 -7.92 -6.86
N GLU A 9 18.43 -8.75 -6.24
CA GLU A 9 19.53 -8.28 -5.38
C GLU A 9 20.87 -8.14 -6.14
N THR A 10 21.09 -8.92 -7.21
CA THR A 10 22.35 -8.92 -7.97
C THR A 10 22.15 -9.19 -9.47
N LEU A 11 23.08 -8.70 -10.30
CA LEU A 11 23.01 -8.78 -11.77
C LEU A 11 22.89 -10.23 -12.31
N ASN A 12 23.54 -11.20 -11.64
CA ASN A 12 23.51 -12.61 -12.07
C ASN A 12 22.21 -13.32 -11.70
N GLY A 13 21.59 -12.96 -10.56
CA GLY A 13 20.24 -13.42 -10.22
C GLY A 13 19.18 -12.86 -11.18
N LEU A 14 19.39 -11.62 -11.62
CA LEU A 14 18.51 -10.83 -12.48
C LEU A 14 18.25 -11.41 -13.88
N GLU A 15 19.30 -11.65 -14.67
CA GLU A 15 19.13 -12.22 -16.02
C GLU A 15 18.54 -13.63 -15.99
N SER A 16 18.98 -14.42 -15.00
CA SER A 16 18.45 -15.76 -14.75
C SER A 16 16.95 -15.70 -14.44
N CYS A 17 16.53 -14.86 -13.48
CA CYS A 17 15.13 -14.73 -13.09
C CYS A 17 14.21 -14.34 -14.26
N LEU A 18 14.66 -13.46 -15.16
CA LEU A 18 13.88 -13.05 -16.33
C LEU A 18 13.82 -14.15 -17.40
N GLN A 19 14.93 -14.85 -17.66
CA GLN A 19 14.95 -15.99 -18.59
C GLN A 19 14.06 -17.14 -18.11
N PHE A 20 14.01 -17.37 -16.80
CA PHE A 20 13.18 -18.40 -16.21
C PHE A 20 11.75 -17.94 -15.91
N TRP A 21 11.43 -16.65 -16.00
CA TRP A 21 10.11 -16.12 -15.61
C TRP A 21 8.97 -16.84 -16.32
N ASP A 22 8.95 -16.79 -17.66
CA ASP A 22 7.86 -17.37 -18.45
C ASP A 22 7.80 -18.89 -18.29
N HIS A 23 8.96 -19.54 -18.16
CA HIS A 23 9.05 -20.97 -17.98
C HIS A 23 8.53 -21.41 -16.59
N ALA A 24 8.94 -20.70 -15.54
CA ALA A 24 8.53 -20.95 -14.16
C ALA A 24 7.03 -20.67 -13.98
N THR A 25 6.51 -19.58 -14.53
CA THR A 25 5.07 -19.28 -14.43
C THR A 25 4.24 -20.29 -15.20
N TYR A 26 4.71 -20.77 -16.35
CA TYR A 26 4.06 -21.84 -17.11
C TYR A 26 4.00 -23.17 -16.35
N ILE A 27 5.11 -23.60 -15.76
CA ILE A 27 5.20 -24.88 -15.01
C ILE A 27 4.43 -24.81 -13.71
N PHE A 28 4.70 -23.81 -12.88
CA PHE A 28 4.21 -23.76 -11.50
C PHE A 28 2.84 -23.11 -11.37
N LYS A 29 2.39 -22.35 -12.39
CA LYS A 29 1.10 -21.62 -12.41
C LYS A 29 0.83 -20.90 -11.08
N PRO A 30 1.77 -20.04 -10.63
CA PRO A 30 1.67 -19.41 -9.31
C PRO A 30 0.42 -18.54 -9.24
N LYS A 31 -0.29 -18.58 -8.11
CA LYS A 31 -1.46 -17.70 -7.89
C LYS A 31 -1.07 -16.25 -7.64
N LYS A 32 0.17 -16.02 -7.19
CA LYS A 32 0.71 -14.68 -6.93
C LYS A 32 2.18 -14.65 -7.33
N ILE A 33 2.53 -13.61 -8.06
CA ILE A 33 3.91 -13.31 -8.43
C ILE A 33 4.25 -11.95 -7.83
N ILE A 34 5.30 -11.91 -7.02
CA ILE A 34 5.80 -10.69 -6.38
C ILE A 34 7.15 -10.37 -7.00
N VAL A 35 7.30 -9.15 -7.47
CA VAL A 35 8.57 -8.59 -7.90
C VAL A 35 9.10 -7.69 -6.80
N GLU A 36 10.35 -7.87 -6.41
CA GLU A 36 11.02 -7.02 -5.45
C GLU A 36 12.30 -6.41 -6.04
N PHE A 37 12.44 -5.10 -5.86
CA PHE A 37 13.61 -4.32 -6.24
C PHE A 37 14.23 -3.71 -4.98
N HIS A 38 15.52 -3.93 -4.76
CA HIS A 38 16.29 -3.26 -3.70
C HIS A 38 17.06 -2.08 -4.30
N ASN A 39 16.55 -0.86 -4.11
CA ASN A 39 17.06 0.32 -4.81
C ASN A 39 18.49 0.72 -4.42
N ASP A 40 18.98 0.24 -3.27
CA ASP A 40 20.33 0.50 -2.78
C ASP A 40 21.38 -0.49 -3.32
N GLN A 41 20.95 -1.55 -4.01
CA GLN A 41 21.83 -2.61 -4.52
C GLN A 41 22.07 -2.55 -6.04
N LEU A 42 21.25 -1.80 -6.78
CA LEU A 42 21.31 -1.71 -8.24
C LEU A 42 21.50 -0.26 -8.69
N ALA A 43 22.18 -0.08 -9.83
CA ALA A 43 22.24 1.24 -10.45
C ALA A 43 20.85 1.67 -10.97
N SER A 44 20.54 2.96 -10.94
CA SER A 44 19.21 3.48 -11.33
C SER A 44 18.78 3.07 -12.74
N GLU A 45 19.71 3.03 -13.71
CA GLU A 45 19.44 2.58 -15.08
C GLU A 45 19.01 1.11 -15.14
N GLN A 46 19.63 0.27 -14.31
CA GLN A 46 19.30 -1.16 -14.21
C GLN A 46 17.90 -1.33 -13.63
N ILE A 47 17.60 -0.66 -12.51
CA ILE A 47 16.27 -0.69 -11.88
C ILE A 47 15.19 -0.33 -12.90
N ARG A 48 15.38 0.77 -13.64
CA ARG A 48 14.42 1.22 -14.66
C ARG A 48 14.24 0.21 -15.79
N LYS A 49 15.34 -0.34 -16.32
CA LYS A 49 15.30 -1.37 -17.36
C LYS A 49 14.51 -2.60 -16.91
N TYR A 50 14.78 -3.09 -15.70
CA TYR A 50 14.16 -4.31 -15.20
C TYR A 50 12.72 -4.10 -14.77
N LEU A 51 12.42 -2.96 -14.16
CA LEU A 51 11.05 -2.57 -13.88
C LEU A 51 10.24 -2.51 -15.18
N ALA A 52 10.76 -1.88 -16.25
CA ALA A 52 10.07 -1.84 -17.54
C ALA A 52 9.76 -3.24 -18.10
N ILE A 53 10.68 -4.20 -17.94
CA ILE A 53 10.46 -5.60 -18.35
C ILE A 53 9.40 -6.27 -17.47
N SER A 54 9.52 -6.14 -16.15
CA SER A 54 8.57 -6.74 -15.19
C SER A 54 7.14 -6.21 -15.41
N LEU A 55 6.99 -4.94 -15.75
CA LEU A 55 5.70 -4.32 -16.00
C LEU A 55 4.99 -4.86 -17.25
N GLN A 56 5.73 -5.50 -18.17
CA GLN A 56 5.17 -6.19 -19.35
C GLN A 56 4.71 -7.63 -19.06
N LYS A 57 5.00 -8.15 -17.85
CA LYS A 57 4.64 -9.52 -17.44
C LYS A 57 3.40 -9.52 -16.56
N GLU A 58 2.82 -10.70 -16.35
CA GLU A 58 1.80 -10.87 -15.31
C GLU A 58 2.45 -10.86 -13.93
N TYR A 59 2.01 -9.95 -13.06
CA TYR A 59 2.44 -9.87 -11.66
C TYR A 59 1.26 -9.52 -10.76
N HIS A 60 1.39 -9.90 -9.49
CA HIS A 60 0.45 -9.52 -8.44
C HIS A 60 0.90 -8.28 -7.69
N GLN A 61 2.21 -8.12 -7.48
CA GLN A 61 2.78 -7.04 -6.69
C GLN A 61 4.13 -6.57 -7.23
N ILE A 62 4.34 -5.26 -7.21
CA ILE A 62 5.66 -4.64 -7.31
C ILE A 62 6.05 -4.10 -5.93
N SER A 63 7.26 -4.40 -5.49
CA SER A 63 7.82 -3.95 -4.21
C SER A 63 9.12 -3.23 -4.45
N ILE A 64 9.21 -1.98 -3.97
CA ILE A 64 10.40 -1.17 -4.02
C ILE A 64 10.94 -1.05 -2.59
N ARG A 65 12.10 -1.61 -2.32
CA ARG A 65 12.71 -1.70 -0.99
C ARG A 65 13.97 -0.85 -0.92
N ARG A 66 14.20 -0.25 0.25
CA ARG A 66 15.44 0.47 0.61
C ARG A 66 15.77 1.59 -0.37
N GLY A 67 16.87 2.31 -0.12
CA GLY A 67 17.28 3.43 -0.95
C GLY A 67 16.22 4.54 -1.05
N THR A 68 16.21 5.24 -2.18
CA THR A 68 15.37 6.42 -2.42
C THR A 68 14.50 6.25 -3.66
N VAL A 69 13.30 6.83 -3.64
CA VAL A 69 12.43 7.06 -4.80
C VAL A 69 12.26 8.57 -4.97
N ASP A 70 12.78 9.09 -6.07
CA ASP A 70 12.62 10.51 -6.45
C ASP A 70 11.29 10.77 -7.17
N SER A 71 11.07 12.02 -7.56
CA SER A 71 9.81 12.43 -8.23
C SER A 71 9.62 11.71 -9.55
N GLU A 72 10.65 11.68 -10.40
CA GLU A 72 10.56 11.06 -11.72
C GLU A 72 10.30 9.55 -11.59
N TYR A 73 10.94 8.89 -10.62
CA TYR A 73 10.72 7.48 -10.40
C TYR A 73 9.33 7.19 -9.81
N LEU A 74 8.84 8.03 -8.88
CA LEU A 74 7.48 7.92 -8.38
C LEU A 74 6.46 8.10 -9.50
N ASP A 75 6.62 9.11 -10.35
CA ASP A 75 5.74 9.36 -11.50
C ASP A 75 5.71 8.15 -12.43
N TYR A 76 6.88 7.58 -12.73
CA TYR A 76 6.98 6.38 -13.56
C TYR A 76 6.25 5.18 -12.95
N LEU A 77 6.42 4.91 -11.64
CA LEU A 77 5.71 3.85 -10.94
C LEU A 77 4.19 4.10 -10.99
N MET A 78 3.79 5.34 -10.76
CA MET A 78 2.39 5.73 -10.79
C MET A 78 1.80 5.47 -12.18
N GLU A 79 2.45 5.90 -13.25
CA GLU A 79 1.94 5.78 -14.62
C GLU A 79 1.91 4.35 -15.15
N ASN A 80 2.88 3.50 -14.78
CA ASN A 80 3.11 2.24 -15.48
C ASN A 80 2.73 0.99 -14.67
N VAL A 81 2.57 1.07 -13.34
CA VAL A 81 2.07 -0.07 -12.54
C VAL A 81 0.58 -0.31 -12.84
N ASN A 82 0.20 -1.58 -12.92
CA ASN A 82 -1.19 -1.97 -13.18
C ASN A 82 -2.10 -1.60 -12.01
N LEU A 83 -3.22 -0.92 -12.31
CA LEU A 83 -4.27 -0.51 -11.35
C LEU A 83 -4.77 -1.66 -10.46
N ASN A 84 -4.77 -2.89 -10.95
CA ASN A 84 -5.27 -4.05 -10.23
C ASN A 84 -4.21 -4.77 -9.36
N SER A 85 -2.94 -4.35 -9.45
CA SER A 85 -1.83 -4.92 -8.69
C SER A 85 -1.64 -4.22 -7.34
N LYS A 86 -0.88 -4.84 -6.45
CA LYS A 86 -0.40 -4.21 -5.22
C LYS A 86 0.91 -3.45 -5.49
N LEU A 87 1.03 -2.24 -4.95
CA LEU A 87 2.29 -1.51 -4.90
C LEU A 87 2.75 -1.37 -3.46
N LEU A 88 3.99 -1.80 -3.19
CA LEU A 88 4.67 -1.57 -1.92
C LEU A 88 5.88 -0.68 -2.17
N ILE A 89 6.00 0.42 -1.43
CA ILE A 89 7.21 1.24 -1.38
C ILE A 89 7.69 1.31 0.07
N GLY A 90 8.77 0.56 0.35
CA GLY A 90 9.54 0.60 1.57
C GLY A 90 10.84 1.41 1.44
N ALA A 91 11.06 2.04 0.29
CA ALA A 91 12.11 3.03 0.06
C ALA A 91 11.69 4.40 0.62
N HIS A 92 12.68 5.26 0.90
CA HIS A 92 12.38 6.65 1.25
C HIS A 92 11.87 7.42 0.03
N ILE A 93 10.71 8.05 0.15
CA ILE A 93 10.07 8.83 -0.92
C ILE A 93 10.40 10.30 -0.69
N THR A 94 11.13 10.91 -1.62
CA THR A 94 11.50 12.34 -1.52
C THR A 94 10.43 13.34 -1.98
N PRO A 95 9.52 13.01 -2.92
CA PRO A 95 8.40 13.89 -3.25
C PRO A 95 7.47 14.17 -2.06
N ASN A 96 6.93 15.39 -2.01
CA ASN A 96 6.08 15.82 -0.90
C ASN A 96 4.58 15.56 -1.15
N ARG A 97 4.18 15.20 -2.37
CA ARG A 97 2.79 14.92 -2.78
C ARG A 97 2.75 14.28 -4.16
N HIS A 98 1.78 13.41 -4.41
CA HIS A 98 1.43 12.94 -5.75
C HIS A 98 -0.10 12.75 -5.85
N PRO A 99 -0.78 13.18 -6.93
CA PRO A 99 -2.24 13.05 -7.05
C PRO A 99 -2.72 11.60 -7.10
N ASN A 100 -1.88 10.70 -7.60
CA ASN A 100 -2.19 9.27 -7.74
C ASN A 100 -1.74 8.41 -6.55
N ALA A 101 -1.46 9.00 -5.38
CA ALA A 101 -0.93 8.29 -4.21
C ALA A 101 -1.74 7.04 -3.80
N PHE A 102 -3.04 6.99 -4.11
CA PHE A 102 -3.89 5.84 -3.79
C PHE A 102 -4.82 5.36 -4.94
N LYS A 103 -4.30 5.23 -6.17
CA LYS A 103 -5.07 4.73 -7.34
C LYS A 103 -5.14 3.21 -7.59
N PHE A 104 -4.18 2.42 -7.11
CA PHE A 104 -4.08 0.95 -7.23
C PHE A 104 -5.02 0.21 -6.26
N ARG A 105 -5.23 -1.08 -6.51
CA ARG A 105 -6.06 -1.96 -5.68
C ARG A 105 -5.53 -2.15 -4.26
N SER A 106 -4.23 -2.06 -4.05
CA SER A 106 -3.66 -2.10 -2.70
C SER A 106 -2.34 -1.36 -2.63
N PHE A 107 -2.12 -0.67 -1.52
CA PHE A 107 -0.96 0.16 -1.26
C PHE A 107 -0.32 -0.17 0.06
N GLU A 108 1.01 -0.08 0.08
CA GLU A 108 1.80 -0.11 1.30
C GLU A 108 2.96 0.87 1.20
N TYR A 109 2.94 1.89 2.04
CA TYR A 109 4.02 2.86 2.21
C TYR A 109 4.62 2.67 3.59
N LEU A 110 5.91 2.37 3.68
CA LEU A 110 6.61 2.33 4.97
C LEU A 110 7.03 3.73 5.45
N ASP A 111 7.13 4.68 4.52
CA ASP A 111 7.30 6.10 4.78
C ASP A 111 6.22 6.90 4.03
N ALA A 112 5.16 7.27 4.74
CA ALA A 112 4.00 7.98 4.21
C ALA A 112 3.90 9.43 4.71
N HIS A 113 5.01 10.04 5.14
CA HIS A 113 5.01 11.45 5.57
C HIS A 113 4.57 12.45 4.50
N TRP A 114 4.68 12.06 3.23
CA TRP A 114 4.33 12.87 2.06
C TRP A 114 2.84 12.75 1.68
N VAL A 115 2.12 11.79 2.27
CA VAL A 115 0.70 11.57 1.96
C VAL A 115 -0.15 12.57 2.75
N THR A 116 -1.16 13.15 2.09
CA THR A 116 -2.11 14.07 2.73
C THR A 116 -3.48 13.43 2.97
N LEU A 117 -4.30 14.07 3.80
CA LEU A 117 -5.69 13.66 4.01
C LEU A 117 -6.50 13.70 2.71
N ASP A 118 -6.24 14.69 1.84
CA ASP A 118 -6.84 14.76 0.50
C ASP A 118 -6.48 13.54 -0.35
N ASN A 119 -5.25 13.03 -0.24
CA ASN A 119 -4.88 11.79 -0.93
C ASN A 119 -5.70 10.62 -0.41
N LEU A 120 -5.88 10.47 0.91
CA LEU A 120 -6.74 9.41 1.45
C LEU A 120 -8.19 9.57 0.96
N LYS A 121 -8.74 10.79 0.96
CA LYS A 121 -10.10 11.06 0.48
C LYS A 121 -10.26 10.88 -1.02
N SER A 122 -9.17 10.88 -1.80
CA SER A 122 -9.21 10.61 -3.24
C SER A 122 -9.26 9.13 -3.61
N ILE A 123 -9.27 8.22 -2.64
CA ILE A 123 -9.44 6.79 -2.89
C ILE A 123 -10.81 6.55 -3.53
N GLN A 124 -10.81 5.89 -4.68
CA GLN A 124 -12.04 5.54 -5.41
C GLN A 124 -12.17 4.04 -5.69
N ASN A 125 -11.06 3.30 -5.60
CA ASN A 125 -11.00 1.89 -5.90
C ASN A 125 -10.87 1.14 -4.58
N ARG A 126 -11.86 0.31 -4.25
CA ARG A 126 -11.87 -0.64 -3.12
C ARG A 126 -10.47 -1.18 -2.80
N CYS A 127 -9.76 -0.49 -1.91
CA CYS A 127 -8.35 -0.77 -1.69
C CYS A 127 -8.04 -1.15 -0.26
N SER A 128 -7.00 -1.97 -0.11
CA SER A 128 -6.32 -2.16 1.17
C SER A 128 -5.15 -1.19 1.23
N VAL A 129 -5.17 -0.28 2.19
CA VAL A 129 -4.14 0.74 2.40
C VAL A 129 -3.37 0.44 3.67
N THR A 130 -2.06 0.45 3.56
CA THR A 130 -1.13 0.48 4.68
C THR A 130 -0.22 1.69 4.52
N SER A 131 -0.17 2.55 5.52
CA SER A 131 0.68 3.75 5.52
C SER A 131 1.30 3.89 6.89
N ALA A 132 2.60 3.65 6.97
CA ALA A 132 3.37 3.83 8.19
C ALA A 132 4.09 5.17 8.18
N ASN A 133 4.46 5.64 9.38
CA ASN A 133 5.25 6.85 9.54
C ASN A 133 4.56 8.07 8.89
N THR A 134 3.28 8.24 9.17
CA THR A 134 2.44 9.31 8.58
C THR A 134 2.51 10.61 9.38
N ARG A 135 2.18 11.73 8.73
CA ARG A 135 1.97 13.04 9.39
C ARG A 135 0.53 13.26 9.88
N PHE A 136 -0.30 12.23 9.82
CA PHE A 136 -1.70 12.35 10.23
C PHE A 136 -1.80 12.62 11.73
N THR A 137 -2.73 13.51 12.08
CA THR A 137 -3.19 13.67 13.46
C THR A 137 -4.32 12.69 13.74
N CYS A 138 -4.65 12.50 15.02
CA CYS A 138 -5.83 11.72 15.41
C CYS A 138 -7.12 12.32 14.81
N GLU A 139 -7.19 13.65 14.69
CA GLU A 139 -8.31 14.36 14.05
C GLU A 139 -8.37 14.09 12.54
N ASP A 140 -7.23 14.06 11.83
CA ASP A 140 -7.22 13.70 10.40
C ASP A 140 -7.76 12.29 10.14
N ILE A 141 -7.39 11.33 11.01
CA ILE A 141 -7.89 9.95 10.93
C ILE A 141 -9.39 9.92 11.24
N ASN A 142 -9.86 10.65 12.26
CA ASN A 142 -11.28 10.75 12.60
C ASN A 142 -12.09 11.31 11.42
N ASP A 143 -11.62 12.42 10.85
CA ASP A 143 -12.21 13.08 9.68
C ASP A 143 -12.28 12.14 8.47
N PHE A 144 -11.24 11.36 8.24
CA PHE A 144 -11.22 10.37 7.18
C PHE A 144 -12.27 9.27 7.40
N ILE A 145 -12.38 8.73 8.62
CA ILE A 145 -13.34 7.67 8.92
C ILE A 145 -14.77 8.17 8.77
N HIS A 146 -15.09 9.37 9.27
CA HIS A 146 -16.41 9.99 9.05
C HIS A 146 -16.71 10.20 7.57
N PHE A 147 -15.74 10.66 6.79
CA PHE A 147 -15.88 10.77 5.34
C PHE A 147 -16.18 9.40 4.70
N TRP A 148 -15.44 8.35 5.08
CA TRP A 148 -15.65 7.00 4.57
C TRP A 148 -17.03 6.43 4.95
N ILE A 149 -17.47 6.61 6.20
CA ILE A 149 -18.78 6.14 6.69
C ILE A 149 -19.90 6.75 5.84
N ASN A 150 -19.81 8.04 5.53
CA ASN A 150 -20.82 8.81 4.82
C ASN A 150 -20.73 8.73 3.28
N SER A 151 -19.59 8.31 2.73
CA SER A 151 -19.42 8.14 1.28
C SER A 151 -20.37 7.09 0.72
N GLU A 152 -21.00 7.32 -0.43
CA GLU A 152 -21.89 6.36 -1.09
C GLU A 152 -21.16 5.12 -1.66
N ASN A 153 -19.86 5.24 -1.91
CA ASN A 153 -19.04 4.21 -2.54
C ASN A 153 -18.22 3.42 -1.52
N ASP A 154 -17.94 2.15 -1.83
CA ASP A 154 -16.97 1.34 -1.08
C ASP A 154 -15.54 1.80 -1.38
N LEU A 155 -15.00 2.71 -0.56
CA LEU A 155 -13.67 3.27 -0.82
C LEU A 155 -12.54 2.32 -0.37
N ILE A 156 -12.67 1.72 0.80
CA ILE A 156 -11.59 0.97 1.47
C ILE A 156 -12.11 -0.36 2.02
N GLU A 157 -11.34 -1.42 1.78
CA GLU A 157 -11.53 -2.74 2.42
C GLU A 157 -10.80 -2.85 3.76
N ARG A 158 -9.60 -2.25 3.86
CA ARG A 158 -8.78 -2.21 5.07
C ARG A 158 -7.91 -0.97 5.11
N LEU A 159 -7.88 -0.30 6.25
CA LEU A 159 -6.98 0.83 6.53
C LEU A 159 -6.05 0.47 7.68
N LYS A 160 -4.74 0.50 7.43
CA LYS A 160 -3.71 0.41 8.46
C LYS A 160 -2.90 1.70 8.42
N ILE A 161 -2.91 2.45 9.52
CA ILE A 161 -2.16 3.69 9.65
C ILE A 161 -1.29 3.59 10.90
N THR A 162 -0.02 3.92 10.74
CA THR A 162 0.90 4.17 11.85
C THR A 162 1.37 5.62 11.76
N LEU A 163 1.38 6.30 12.91
CA LEU A 163 1.83 7.69 13.02
C LEU A 163 3.36 7.76 13.03
N ALA A 164 3.91 8.95 12.83
CA ALA A 164 5.35 9.17 12.97
C ALA A 164 5.87 8.81 14.37
N ASN A 165 7.16 8.47 14.45
CA ASN A 165 7.77 8.02 15.70
C ASN A 165 7.67 9.07 16.80
N GLY A 166 7.27 8.62 18.00
CA GLY A 166 7.03 9.49 19.16
C GLY A 166 5.66 10.17 19.19
N VAL A 167 4.83 10.01 18.15
CA VAL A 167 3.43 10.47 18.19
C VAL A 167 2.58 9.44 18.93
N VAL A 168 1.93 9.88 20.01
CA VAL A 168 1.00 9.05 20.77
C VAL A 168 -0.36 9.06 20.06
N LEU A 169 -0.87 7.88 19.79
CA LEU A 169 -2.20 7.72 19.24
C LEU A 169 -3.25 7.75 20.36
N ASP A 170 -4.13 8.74 20.28
CA ASP A 170 -5.29 8.88 21.16
C ASP A 170 -6.51 8.24 20.49
N THR A 171 -6.93 7.10 21.04
CA THR A 171 -8.09 6.36 20.51
C THR A 171 -9.40 7.11 20.73
N GLU A 172 -9.52 7.89 21.81
CA GLU A 172 -10.75 8.64 22.13
C GLU A 172 -10.97 9.76 21.11
N ILE A 173 -9.89 10.45 20.71
CA ILE A 173 -9.94 11.46 19.64
C ILE A 173 -10.16 10.77 18.29
N THR A 174 -9.37 9.73 17.98
CA THR A 174 -9.41 9.05 16.67
C THR A 174 -10.78 8.45 16.35
N LEU A 175 -11.46 7.88 17.34
CA LEU A 175 -12.75 7.20 17.16
C LEU A 175 -13.93 8.02 17.69
N ARG A 176 -13.74 9.32 17.95
CA ARG A 176 -14.80 10.20 18.47
C ARG A 176 -16.03 10.18 17.58
N GLY A 177 -17.17 9.80 18.18
CA GLY A 177 -18.45 9.73 17.48
C GLY A 177 -18.60 8.55 16.51
N ILE A 178 -17.69 7.58 16.52
CA ILE A 178 -17.72 6.41 15.62
C ILE A 178 -18.07 5.15 16.44
N PRO A 179 -19.25 4.53 16.20
CA PRO A 179 -19.55 3.21 16.76
C PRO A 179 -18.52 2.18 16.29
N ASN A 180 -17.80 1.57 17.24
CA ASN A 180 -16.70 0.67 16.93
C ASN A 180 -16.62 -0.53 17.90
N ILE A 181 -15.96 -1.59 17.45
CA ILE A 181 -15.63 -2.78 18.22
C ILE A 181 -14.12 -2.99 18.15
N LYS A 182 -13.47 -3.06 19.31
CA LYS A 182 -12.05 -3.40 19.41
C LYS A 182 -11.85 -4.91 19.28
N SER A 183 -10.84 -5.33 18.54
CA SER A 183 -10.43 -6.74 18.49
C SER A 183 -9.68 -7.12 19.77
N GLU A 184 -10.10 -8.20 20.41
CA GLU A 184 -9.42 -8.71 21.61
C GLU A 184 -8.39 -9.82 21.33
N ARG A 185 -8.52 -10.51 20.18
CA ARG A 185 -7.78 -11.77 19.94
C ARG A 185 -7.07 -11.86 18.59
N LEU A 186 -7.57 -11.22 17.54
CA LEU A 186 -7.01 -11.37 16.19
C LEU A 186 -5.83 -10.42 15.98
N ILE A 187 -6.06 -9.13 16.22
CA ILE A 187 -5.08 -8.05 16.10
C ILE A 187 -5.40 -7.05 17.21
N PRO A 188 -4.68 -7.03 18.35
CA PRO A 188 -5.05 -6.21 19.52
C PRO A 188 -5.17 -4.70 19.27
N SER A 189 -4.57 -4.22 18.19
CA SER A 189 -4.59 -2.84 17.68
C SER A 189 -5.71 -2.56 16.65
N ALA A 190 -6.52 -3.56 16.30
CA ALA A 190 -7.56 -3.41 15.30
C ALA A 190 -8.89 -2.98 15.91
N PHE A 191 -9.53 -2.02 15.23
CA PHE A 191 -10.88 -1.54 15.47
C PHE A 191 -11.73 -1.78 14.22
N PHE A 192 -12.94 -2.28 14.44
CA PHE A 192 -13.93 -2.49 13.40
C PHE A 192 -15.05 -1.48 13.57
N PHE A 193 -15.50 -0.86 12.47
CA PHE A 193 -16.59 0.11 12.47
C PHE A 193 -17.48 -0.12 11.26
N MET A 194 -18.77 0.19 11.41
CA MET A 194 -19.74 -0.03 10.35
C MET A 194 -19.83 1.18 9.43
N GLY A 195 -19.89 0.93 8.12
CA GLY A 195 -20.33 1.92 7.15
C GLY A 195 -21.85 2.14 7.26
N ASN A 196 -22.34 3.26 6.74
CA ASN A 196 -23.77 3.58 6.78
C ASN A 196 -24.60 2.50 6.04
N GLU A 197 -25.54 1.87 6.75
CA GLU A 197 -26.39 0.76 6.28
C GLU A 197 -27.35 1.16 5.15
N ASN A 198 -27.65 2.44 4.99
CA ASN A 198 -28.60 2.96 4.00
C ASN A 198 -28.04 3.00 2.56
N GLN A 199 -26.82 2.53 2.34
CA GLN A 199 -26.13 2.60 1.05
C GLN A 199 -25.76 1.19 0.58
N LYS A 200 -25.76 0.95 -0.74
CA LYS A 200 -25.44 -0.34 -1.39
C LYS A 200 -23.94 -0.69 -1.28
N LYS A 201 -23.38 -0.64 -0.08
CA LYS A 201 -21.98 -0.97 0.21
C LYS A 201 -21.80 -2.49 0.24
N LYS A 202 -20.83 -2.99 -0.52
CA LYS A 202 -20.40 -4.40 -0.45
C LYS A 202 -19.55 -4.65 0.80
N PHE A 203 -18.89 -3.62 1.32
CA PHE A 203 -18.08 -3.68 2.53
C PHE A 203 -18.70 -2.80 3.61
N SER A 204 -19.59 -3.40 4.40
CA SER A 204 -20.25 -2.73 5.53
C SER A 204 -19.33 -2.56 6.74
N ILE A 205 -18.13 -3.13 6.75
CA ILE A 205 -17.20 -3.12 7.88
C ILE A 205 -15.84 -2.58 7.42
N GLY A 206 -15.43 -1.46 7.99
CA GLY A 206 -14.07 -0.94 7.91
C GLY A 206 -13.20 -1.54 9.01
N THR A 207 -11.93 -1.79 8.72
CA THR A 207 -10.92 -2.14 9.73
C THR A 207 -9.88 -1.04 9.79
N LEU A 208 -9.68 -0.47 10.97
CA LEU A 208 -8.58 0.43 11.30
C LEU A 208 -7.61 -0.32 12.21
N VAL A 209 -6.36 -0.46 11.77
CA VAL A 209 -5.29 -1.01 12.60
C VAL A 209 -4.37 0.12 13.04
N LEU A 210 -4.27 0.32 14.35
CA LEU A 210 -3.47 1.36 15.00
C LEU A 210 -2.31 0.73 15.75
N ASP A 211 -1.20 0.51 15.06
CA ASP A 211 0.00 -0.06 15.66
C ASP A 211 0.91 1.04 16.23
N TYR A 212 1.38 0.84 17.46
CA TYR A 212 2.68 1.34 17.91
C TYR A 212 3.70 0.32 17.37
N GLU A 213 4.77 0.78 16.72
CA GLU A 213 5.75 -0.04 15.97
C GLU A 213 5.95 -1.49 16.49
N SER A 214 5.98 -2.45 15.56
CA SER A 214 6.53 -3.80 15.74
C SER A 214 8.03 -3.82 15.51
#